data_AF-A0A552A940-F1
#
_entry.id   AF-A0A552A940-F1
#
_cell.length_a   1.000
_cell.length_b   1.000
_cell.length_c   1.000
_cell.angle_alpha   90.00
_cell.angle_beta   90.00
_cell.angle_gamma   90.00
#
_symmetry.space_group_name_H-M   'P 1'
#
loop_
_entity.id
_entity.type
_entity.pdbx_description
1 polymer ?
#
loop_
_entity_poly.entity_id
_entity_poly.type
_entity_poly.pdbx_seq_one_letter_code
_entity_poly.pdbx_strand_id
1 'polypeptide(L)' 'MSIDSALKNIVENMPDALKNELLHYAEYLLTKSDQTEENKQAAKESVTVKRTLAGSIKGTFVLPLANDFDAPLEDFEDYR' A
#
# COMPACT_ATOMS: atom_id res chain seq x y z
N MET A 1 21.60 29.23 11.86
CA MET A 1 22.27 27.97 12.27
C MET A 1 21.94 26.93 11.21
N SER A 2 22.92 26.17 10.71
CA SER A 2 22.62 25.08 9.76
C SER A 2 21.99 23.90 10.50
N ILE A 3 21.11 23.16 9.83
CA ILE A 3 20.48 21.94 10.36
C ILE A 3 21.57 20.90 10.70
N ASP A 4 22.61 20.83 9.86
CA ASP A 4 23.75 19.92 10.07
C ASP A 4 24.51 20.22 11.36
N SER A 5 24.66 21.52 11.68
CA SER A 5 25.33 21.95 12.91
C SER A 5 24.52 21.60 14.15
N ALA A 6 23.19 21.71 14.07
CA ALA A 6 22.30 21.34 15.18
C ALA A 6 22.26 19.81 15.39
N LEU A 7 22.19 19.03 14.31
CA LEU A 7 22.26 17.56 14.36
C LEU A 7 23.55 17.07 15.00
N LYS A 8 24.70 17.62 14.60
CA LYS A 8 25.99 17.24 15.16
C LYS A 8 26.05 17.46 16.68
N ASN A 9 25.58 18.62 17.15
CA ASN A 9 25.57 18.93 18.58
C ASN A 9 24.67 17.98 19.38
N ILE A 10 23.53 17.56 18.83
CA ILE A 10 22.62 16.61 19.47
C ILE A 10 23.26 15.21 19.54
N VAL A 11 23.88 14.74 18.46
CA VAL A 11 24.52 13.42 18.38
C VAL A 11 25.73 13.32 19.32
N GLU A 12 26.50 14.39 19.49
CA GLU A 12 27.66 14.42 20.40
C GLU A 12 27.27 14.22 21.87
N ASN A 13 26.10 14.71 22.28
CA ASN A 13 25.62 14.63 23.67
C ASN A 13 24.77 13.38 23.96
N MET A 14 24.59 12.48 22.99
CA MET A 14 23.67 11.35 23.07
C MET A 14 24.35 10.06 23.59
N PRO A 15 23.66 9.25 24.41
CA PRO A 15 24.09 7.89 24.76
C PRO A 15 24.18 6.97 23.54
N ASP A 16 25.09 5.99 23.57
CA ASP A 16 25.39 5.14 22.40
C ASP A 16 24.19 4.28 21.93
N ALA A 17 23.29 3.90 22.85
CA ALA A 17 22.06 3.19 22.49
C ALA A 17 21.17 4.01 21.53
N LEU A 18 21.01 5.31 21.81
CA LEU A 18 20.19 6.20 21.00
C LEU A 18 20.88 6.57 19.67
N LYS A 19 22.22 6.59 19.63
CA LYS A 19 22.96 6.76 18.37
C LYS A 19 22.69 5.61 17.41
N ASN A 20 22.61 4.38 17.91
CA ASN A 20 22.28 3.21 17.09
C ASN A 20 20.85 3.29 16.53
N GLU A 21 19.88 3.70 17.34
CA GLU A 21 18.51 3.91 16.87
C GLU A 21 18.42 5.02 15.83
N LEU A 22 19.15 6.12 16.03
CA LEU A 22 19.21 7.22 15.06
C LEU A 22 19.85 6.78 13.73
N LEU A 23 20.91 5.95 13.79
CA LEU A 23 21.54 5.38 12.62
C LEU A 23 20.54 4.51 11.83
N HIS A 24 19.84 3.59 12.50
CA HIS A 24 18.82 2.77 11.86
C HIS A 24 17.69 3.60 11.27
N TYR A 25 17.28 4.68 11.94
CA TYR A 25 16.26 5.57 11.41
C TYR A 25 16.75 6.37 10.20
N ALA A 26 18.01 6.81 10.19
CA ALA A 26 18.61 7.47 9.02
C ALA A 26 18.69 6.52 7.81
N GLU A 27 19.10 5.27 8.03
CA GLU A 27 19.09 4.21 7.01
C GLU A 27 17.66 3.95 6.49
N TYR A 28 16.68 3.89 7.39
CA TYR A 28 15.28 3.76 7.03
C TYR A 28 14.78 4.94 6.19
N LEU A 29 15.15 6.18 6.53
CA LEU A 29 14.74 7.35 5.76
C LEU A 29 15.33 7.34 4.34
N LEU A 30 16.59 6.92 4.19
CA LEU A 30 17.25 6.81 2.88
C LEU A 30 16.59 5.74 2.01
N THR A 31 16.40 4.54 2.56
CA THR A 31 15.70 3.45 1.87
C THR A 31 14.25 3.82 1.52
N LYS A 32 13.55 4.54 2.39
CA LYS A 32 12.19 5.02 2.12
C LYS A 32 12.17 6.09 1.03
N SER A 33 13.15 7.01 0.99
CA SER A 33 13.21 8.00 -0.10
C SER A 33 13.45 7.33 -1.45
N ASP A 34 14.32 6.32 -1.49
CA ASP A 34 14.59 5.53 -2.71
C ASP A 34 13.35 4.77 -3.17
N GLN A 35 12.65 4.10 -2.24
CA GLN A 35 11.37 3.45 -2.52
C GLN A 35 10.29 4.44 -2.97
N THR A 36 10.31 5.69 -2.51
CA THR A 36 9.31 6.70 -2.91
C THR A 36 9.57 7.19 -4.33
N GLU A 37 10.83 7.28 -4.76
CA GLU A 37 11.20 7.65 -6.12
C GLU A 37 11.02 6.48 -7.11
N GLU A 38 11.31 5.24 -6.70
CA GLU A 38 10.96 4.03 -7.46
C GLU A 38 9.43 3.88 -7.61
N ASN A 39 8.65 4.16 -6.55
CA ASN A 39 7.20 4.07 -6.59
C ASN A 39 6.55 5.24 -7.36
N LYS A 40 7.20 6.41 -7.47
CA LYS A 40 6.76 7.50 -8.37
C LYS A 40 7.01 7.20 -9.85
N GLN A 41 8.08 6.47 -10.16
CA GLN A 41 8.32 6.00 -11.53
C GLN A 41 7.44 4.80 -11.89
N ALA A 42 7.16 3.89 -10.95
CA ALA A 42 6.21 2.79 -11.13
C ALA A 42 4.73 3.24 -11.13
N ALA A 43 4.36 4.35 -10.47
CA ALA A 43 2.98 4.85 -10.44
C ALA A 43 2.50 5.48 -11.77
N LYS A 44 3.38 5.62 -12.78
CA LYS A 44 2.97 6.03 -14.14
C LYS A 44 2.73 4.85 -15.08
N GLU A 45 3.08 3.63 -14.68
CA GLU A 45 2.65 2.41 -15.34
C GLU A 45 1.68 1.69 -14.42
N SER A 46 0.39 1.95 -14.64
CA SER A 46 -0.72 1.29 -13.99
C SER A 46 -0.69 -0.22 -14.23
N VAL A 47 0.16 -0.95 -13.54
CA VAL A 47 -0.04 -2.37 -13.33
C VAL A 47 -0.89 -2.46 -12.08
N THR A 48 -2.21 -2.47 -12.27
CA THR A 48 -3.14 -2.97 -11.27
C THR A 48 -2.63 -4.34 -10.85
N VAL A 49 -1.89 -4.40 -9.74
CA VAL A 49 -1.44 -5.67 -9.17
C VAL A 49 -2.72 -6.39 -8.78
N LYS A 50 -3.17 -7.28 -9.65
CA LYS A 50 -4.27 -8.21 -9.37
C LYS A 50 -3.77 -9.06 -8.21
N ARG A 51 -4.08 -8.63 -6.98
CA ARG A 51 -3.91 -9.47 -5.80
C ARG A 51 -4.64 -10.76 -6.14
N THR A 52 -3.89 -11.84 -6.29
CA THR A 52 -4.45 -13.17 -6.40
C THR A 52 -5.19 -13.40 -5.09
N LEU A 53 -6.53 -13.37 -5.14
CA LEU A 53 -7.35 -13.73 -4.00
C LEU A 53 -7.14 -15.22 -3.75
N ALA A 54 -6.09 -15.56 -2.99
CA ALA A 54 -5.84 -16.93 -2.56
C ALA A 54 -7.09 -17.44 -1.84
N GLY A 55 -7.65 -18.56 -2.29
CA GLY A 55 -8.92 -19.10 -1.81
C GLY A 55 -10.18 -18.58 -2.52
N SER A 56 -10.06 -17.71 -3.53
CA SER A 56 -11.21 -17.37 -4.37
C SER A 56 -11.49 -18.48 -5.38
N ILE A 57 -12.75 -18.90 -5.43
CA ILE A 57 -13.29 -19.90 -6.36
C ILE A 57 -13.85 -19.21 -7.62
N LYS A 58 -13.62 -17.89 -7.79
CA LYS A 58 -14.11 -17.10 -8.93
C LYS A 58 -13.65 -17.71 -10.26
N GLY A 59 -14.61 -18.18 -11.07
CA GLY A 59 -14.37 -18.76 -12.40
C GLY A 59 -14.10 -20.26 -12.41
N THR A 60 -14.18 -20.97 -11.28
CA THR A 60 -14.02 -22.44 -11.24
C THR A 60 -15.30 -23.20 -11.58
N PHE A 61 -16.47 -22.57 -11.49
CA PHE A 61 -17.74 -23.14 -11.91
C PHE A 61 -18.53 -22.12 -12.72
N VAL A 62 -19.21 -22.62 -13.75
CA VAL A 62 -20.22 -21.87 -14.49
C VAL A 62 -21.56 -22.29 -13.90
N LEU A 63 -22.26 -21.36 -13.24
CA LEU A 63 -23.64 -21.62 -12.82
C LEU A 63 -24.51 -21.70 -14.08
N PRO A 64 -25.32 -22.77 -14.26
CA PRO A 64 -26.34 -22.81 -15.30
C PRO A 64 -27.49 -21.89 -14.88
N LEU A 65 -27.23 -20.58 -14.85
CA LEU A 65 -28.26 -19.58 -14.60
C LEU A 65 -29.14 -19.46 -15.84
N ALA A 66 -30.43 -19.20 -15.61
CA ALA A 66 -31.33 -18.82 -16.68
C ALA A 66 -30.95 -17.42 -17.20
N ASN A 67 -31.27 -17.15 -18.48
CA ASN A 67 -30.93 -15.87 -19.12
C ASN A 67 -31.61 -14.66 -18.48
N ASP A 68 -32.64 -14.89 -17.68
CA ASP A 68 -33.48 -13.91 -16.98
C ASP A 68 -33.19 -13.85 -15.47
N PHE A 69 -32.11 -14.46 -14.98
CA PHE A 69 -31.78 -14.46 -13.55
C PHE A 69 -31.67 -13.04 -12.95
N ASP A 70 -31.12 -12.09 -13.71
CA ASP A 70 -30.97 -10.69 -13.28
C ASP A 70 -32.24 -9.85 -13.55
N ALA A 71 -33.32 -10.43 -14.06
CA ALA A 71 -34.57 -9.71 -14.28
C ALA A 71 -35.23 -9.33 -12.94
N PRO A 72 -35.86 -8.15 -12.83
CA PRO A 72 -36.63 -7.79 -11.64
C PRO A 72 -37.77 -8.79 -11.44
N LEU A 73 -38.00 -9.21 -10.20
CA LEU A 73 -39.18 -10.02 -9.90
C LEU A 73 -40.40 -9.10 -9.83
N GLU A 74 -41.52 -9.60 -10.34
CA GLU A 74 -42.80 -8.88 -10.36
C GLU A 74 -43.20 -8.37 -8.97
N ASP A 75 -42.96 -9.18 -7.94
CA ASP A 75 -43.20 -8.84 -6.52
C ASP A 75 -42.42 -7.62 -6.02
N PHE A 76 -41.33 -7.22 -6.70
CA PHE A 76 -40.50 -6.07 -6.32
C PHE A 76 -40.85 -4.78 -7.07
N GLU A 77 -41.74 -4.81 -8.08
CA GLU A 77 -42.15 -3.59 -8.79
C GLU A 77 -42.97 -2.64 -7.89
N ASP A 78 -43.75 -3.18 -6.94
CA ASP A 78 -44.52 -2.39 -5.97
C ASP A 78 -43.64 -1.67 -4.91
N TYR A 79 -42.36 -2.04 -4.82
CA TYR A 79 -41.39 -1.49 -3.86
C TYR A 79 -40.41 -0.49 -4.49
N ARG A 80 -40.63 -0.11 -5.74
CA ARG A 80 -39.76 0.79 -6.51
C ARG A 80 -40.04 2.27 -6.26
#